data_AF-A0A562SPL9-F1
#
_entry.id   AF-A0A562SPL9-F1
#
_cell.length_a   1.000
_cell.length_b   1.000
_cell.length_c   1.000
_cell.angle_alpha   90.00
_cell.angle_beta   90.00
_cell.angle_gamma   90.00
#
_symmetry.space_group_name_H-M   'P 1'
#
loop_
_entity.id
_entity.type
_entity.pdbx_description
1 polymer ?
#
loop_
_entity_poly.entity_id
_entity_poly.type
_entity_poly.pdbx_seq_one_letter_code
_entity_poly.pdbx_strand_id
1 'polypeptide(L)' 'MQKWGLLFVFTAFLLLLGTVDAEAQCAICTKTASQLGEKPAKALNGAIIYLMSAPLLIIGFVGWRWWKSQQTEEQQ' A
#
# COMPACT_ATOMS: atom_id res chain seq x y z
N MET A 1 -25.54 12.19 3.73
CA MET A 1 -24.12 11.75 3.67
C MET A 1 -23.78 10.64 4.68
N GLN A 2 -24.40 10.58 5.86
CA GLN A 2 -24.09 9.57 6.89
C GLN A 2 -24.25 8.09 6.45
N LYS A 3 -25.28 7.77 5.66
CA LYS A 3 -25.52 6.38 5.19
C LYS A 3 -24.46 5.88 4.20
N TRP A 4 -23.91 6.80 3.40
CA TRP A 4 -22.84 6.50 2.43
C TRP A 4 -21.48 6.37 3.11
N GLY A 5 -21.21 7.23 4.11
CA GLY A 5 -20.03 7.09 4.96
C GLY A 5 -20.03 5.77 5.73
N LEU A 6 -21.17 5.37 6.30
CA LEU A 6 -21.30 4.10 7.01
C LEU A 6 -21.09 2.90 6.07
N LEU A 7 -21.66 2.95 4.86
CA LEU A 7 -21.43 1.94 3.82
C LEU A 7 -19.96 1.83 3.43
N PHE A 8 -19.29 2.97 3.21
CA PHE A 8 -17.87 3.00 2.86
C PHE A 8 -16.99 2.39 3.97
N VAL A 9 -17.26 2.75 5.23
CA VAL A 9 -16.57 2.19 6.40
C VAL A 9 -16.82 0.69 6.53
N PHE A 10 -18.06 0.24 6.34
CA PHE A 10 -18.41 -1.19 6.39
C PHE A 10 -17.74 -1.99 5.28
N THR A 11 -17.70 -1.48 4.05
CA THR A 11 -16.98 -2.10 2.93
C THR A 11 -15.48 -2.15 3.17
N ALA A 12 -14.88 -1.08 3.69
CA ALA A 12 -13.46 -1.07 4.07
C ALA A 12 -13.15 -2.09 5.18
N PHE A 13 -14.02 -2.22 6.18
CA PHE A 13 -13.88 -3.23 7.24
C PHE A 13 -13.96 -4.67 6.69
N LEU A 14 -14.89 -4.95 5.78
CA LEU A 14 -14.98 -6.26 5.13
C LEU A 14 -13.74 -6.59 4.29
N LEU A 15 -13.17 -5.60 3.59
CA LEU A 15 -11.93 -5.77 2.81
C LEU A 15 -10.72 -6.10 3.71
N LEU A 16 -10.68 -5.57 4.94
CA LEU A 16 -9.62 -5.87 5.90
C LEU A 16 -9.70 -7.28 6.49
N LEU A 17 -10.89 -7.89 6.51
CA LEU A 17 -11.11 -9.25 7.02
C LEU A 17 -10.83 -10.34 5.97
N GLY A 18 -10.77 -9.99 4.69
CA GLY A 18 -10.46 -10.93 3.62
C GLY A 18 -8.96 -11.21 3.54
N THR A 19 -8.58 -12.49 3.55
CA THR A 19 -7.24 -12.91 3.12
C THR A 19 -7.35 -13.44 1.69
N VAL A 20 -6.57 -12.86 0.79
CA VAL A 20 -6.44 -13.30 -0.60
C VAL A 20 -5.01 -13.75 -0.81
N ASP A 21 -4.81 -14.86 -1.50
CA ASP A 21 -3.48 -15.27 -1.93
C ASP A 21 -2.90 -14.17 -2.81
N ALA A 22 -1.81 -13.56 -2.34
CA ALA A 22 -1.19 -12.44 -3.00
C ALA A 22 -0.30 -12.94 -4.15
N GLU A 23 -0.87 -12.99 -5.35
CA GLU A 23 -0.15 -13.20 -6.60
C GLU A 23 0.66 -11.94 -6.94
N ALA A 24 1.93 -12.10 -7.35
CA ALA A 24 2.74 -10.97 -7.77
C ALA A 24 2.18 -10.35 -9.07
N GLN A 25 1.86 -9.06 -9.05
CA GLN A 25 1.23 -8.36 -10.17
C GLN A 25 2.19 -8.04 -11.33
N CYS A 26 3.50 -8.11 -11.11
CA CYS A 26 4.50 -7.82 -12.13
C CYS A 26 5.00 -9.11 -12.81
N ALA A 27 4.68 -9.27 -14.10
CA ALA A 27 5.04 -10.45 -14.88
C ALA A 27 6.56 -10.74 -14.93
N ILE A 28 7.39 -9.70 -14.94
CA ILE A 28 8.86 -9.83 -14.94
C ILE A 28 9.36 -10.34 -13.58
N CYS A 29 8.78 -9.85 -12.48
CA CYS A 29 9.12 -10.29 -11.13
C CYS A 29 8.78 -11.77 -10.93
N THR A 30 7.62 -12.21 -11.40
CA THR A 30 7.19 -13.62 -11.34
C THR A 30 8.11 -14.53 -12.16
N LYS A 31 8.45 -14.12 -13.39
CA LYS A 31 9.39 -14.87 -14.24
C LYS A 31 10.77 -14.97 -13.60
N THR A 32 11.28 -13.87 -13.04
CA THR A 32 12.57 -13.86 -12.35
C THR A 32 12.52 -14.79 -11.14
N ALA A 33 11.53 -14.65 -10.26
CA ALA A 33 11.36 -15.52 -9.09
C ALA A 33 11.30 -17.00 -9.46
N SER A 34 10.66 -17.36 -10.58
CA SER A 34 10.58 -18.77 -11.04
C SER A 34 11.91 -19.37 -11.50
N GLN A 35 12.88 -18.53 -11.89
CA GLN A 35 14.23 -18.97 -12.22
C GLN A 35 15.15 -19.00 -10.99
N LEU A 36 14.69 -18.46 -9.86
CA LEU A 36 15.39 -18.45 -8.59
C LEU A 36 14.92 -19.65 -7.75
N GLY A 37 15.83 -20.24 -6.95
CA GLY A 37 15.42 -21.20 -5.92
C GLY A 37 14.54 -20.56 -4.84
N GLU A 38 13.94 -21.37 -3.96
CA GLU A 38 12.97 -20.93 -2.94
C GLU A 38 13.48 -19.75 -2.08
N LYS A 39 14.68 -19.87 -1.51
CA LYS A 39 15.29 -18.84 -0.65
C LYS A 39 15.49 -17.49 -1.36
N PRO A 40 16.18 -17.41 -2.52
CA PRO A 40 16.35 -16.15 -3.22
C PRO A 40 15.04 -15.60 -3.80
N ALA A 41 14.09 -16.46 -4.21
CA ALA A 41 12.76 -16.02 -4.64
C ALA A 41 11.97 -15.33 -3.51
N LYS A 42 12.03 -15.87 -2.28
CA LYS A 42 11.40 -15.26 -1.11
C LYS A 42 12.04 -13.90 -0.75
N ALA A 43 13.36 -13.81 -0.84
CA ALA A 43 14.07 -12.55 -0.62
C ALA A 43 13.69 -11.48 -1.67
N LEU A 44 13.56 -11.88 -2.94
CA LEU A 44 13.12 -11.01 -4.03
C LEU A 44 11.71 -10.43 -3.77
N ASN A 45 10.76 -11.27 -3.35
CA ASN A 45 9.41 -10.81 -3.02
C ASN A 45 9.40 -9.78 -1.87
N GLY A 46 10.24 -9.99 -0.85
CA GLY A 46 10.42 -9.01 0.22
C GLY A 46 10.96 -7.66 -0.29
N ALA A 47 11.91 -7.69 -1.22
CA ALA A 47 12.46 -6.48 -1.83
C ALA A 47 11.43 -5.72 -2.68
N ILE A 48 10.54 -6.42 -3.40
CA ILE A 48 9.46 -5.79 -4.18
C ILE A 48 8.52 -5.02 -3.25
N ILE A 49 8.07 -5.63 -2.16
CA ILE A 49 7.20 -4.97 -1.17
C ILE A 49 7.89 -3.74 -0.58
N TYR A 50 9.18 -3.86 -0.23
CA TYR A 50 9.96 -2.74 0.27
C TYR A 50 10.01 -1.57 -0.73
N LEU A 51 10.36 -1.85 -1.99
CA LEU A 51 10.47 -0.81 -3.03
C LEU A 51 9.12 -0.21 -3.43
N MET A 52 8.02 -0.99 -3.43
CA MET A 52 6.68 -0.49 -3.73
C MET A 52 6.08 0.33 -2.58
N SER A 53 6.36 -0.04 -1.32
CA SER A 53 5.85 0.70 -0.17
C SER A 53 6.56 2.03 0.02
N ALA A 54 7.86 2.12 -0.26
CA ALA A 54 8.65 3.34 -0.12
C ALA A 54 8.02 4.59 -0.77
N PRO A 55 7.68 4.63 -2.07
CA PRO A 55 7.11 5.82 -2.70
C PRO A 55 5.74 6.18 -2.12
N LEU A 56 4.91 5.20 -1.76
CA LEU A 56 3.60 5.44 -1.15
C LEU A 56 3.73 6.08 0.23
N LEU A 57 4.65 5.57 1.05
CA LEU A 57 4.94 6.12 2.38
C LEU A 57 5.51 7.53 2.29
N ILE A 58 6.43 7.78 1.35
CA ILE A 58 7.01 9.10 1.13
C ILE A 58 5.93 10.10 0.72
N ILE A 59 5.11 9.77 -0.29
CA ILE A 59 4.03 10.64 -0.76
C ILE A 59 3.01 10.88 0.35
N GLY A 60 2.62 9.83 1.09
CA GLY A 60 1.70 9.94 2.22
C GLY A 60 2.23 10.85 3.33
N PHE A 61 3.49 10.70 3.72
CA PHE A 61 4.13 11.53 4.74
C PHE A 61 4.26 13.00 4.31
N VAL A 62 4.75 13.24 3.09
CA VAL A 62 4.91 14.59 2.55
C VAL A 62 3.55 15.28 2.39
N GLY A 63 2.56 14.57 1.83
CA GLY A 63 1.19 15.08 1.69
C GLY A 63 0.55 15.43 3.03
N TRP A 64 0.70 14.57 4.04
CA TRP A 64 0.22 14.84 5.39
C TRP A 64 0.90 16.06 6.02
N ARG A 65 2.22 16.18 5.90
CA ARG A 65 2.98 17.32 6.41
C ARG A 65 2.58 18.62 5.74
N TRP A 66 2.37 18.61 4.43
CA TRP A 66 1.92 19.79 3.69
C TRP A 66 0.52 20.22 4.12
N TRP A 67 -0.43 19.30 4.23
CA TRP A 67 -1.78 19.63 4.68
C TRP A 67 -1.79 20.24 6.09
N LYS A 68 -0.98 19.71 7.00
CA LYS A 68 -0.82 20.27 8.35
C LYS A 68 -0.25 21.69 8.34
N SER A 69 0.64 22.01 7.40
CA SER A 69 1.17 23.37 7.22
C SER A 69 0.06 24.35 6.87
N GLN A 70 -0.82 24.00 5.91
CA GLN A 70 -1.93 24.87 5.49
C GLN A 70 -2.94 25.14 6.62
N GLN A 71 -3.22 24.13 7.46
CA GLN A 71 -4.11 24.32 8.62
C GLN A 71 -3.51 25.25 9.69
N THR A 72 -2.18 25.37 9.72
CA THR A 72 -1.50 26.31 10.63
C THR A 72 -1.56 27.74 10.08
N GLU A 73 -1.54 27.91 8.75
CA GLU A 73 -1.66 29.22 8.09
C GLU A 73 -3.09 29.79 8.15
N GLU A 74 -4.15 28.96 8.06
CA GLU A 74 -5.54 29.44 8.16
C GLU A 74 -5.98 29.88 9.57
N GLN A 75 -5.14 29.70 10.59
CA GLN A 75 -5.42 30.13 11.97
C GLN A 75 -4.63 31.40 12.37
N GLN A 76 -3.95 32.04 11.41
CA GLN A 76 -3.16 33.26 11.62
C GLN A 76 -3.83 34.50 11.01
#